data_AF-A0A972S1P6-F1
#
_entry.id   AF-A0A972S1P6-F1
#
_cell.length_a   1.000
_cell.length_b   1.000
_cell.length_c   1.000
_cell.angle_alpha   90.00
_cell.angle_beta   90.00
_cell.angle_gamma   90.00
#
_symmetry.space_group_name_H-M   'P 1'
#
loop_
_entity.id
_entity.type
_entity.pdbx_description
1 polymer ?
#
loop_
_entity_poly.entity_id
_entity_poly.type
_entity_poly.pdbx_seq_one_letter_code
_entity_poly.pdbx_strand_id
1 'polypeptide(L)'
;MEQTSVYIFLVVLFIFIITSVIFFLKLKNQQKILQLIQQEKEKLQKEKEQTQQELNQILKNISDTINQKVEEYKQKDKVQLESQLKKIFEQELKNKFEEWKRKEERKIREDSIKKSTATILGKVGEHLAPLLIFDEHGINPKDLRFIGTPIDFIAFKGLEDKNYDELEILLIEVKTGKKARLTEREKAIQKAIKEKRISWITFNTLTTLEKLNRQKEVI
;
A
#
# COMPACT_ATOMS: atom_id res chain seq x y z
N MET A 1 -65.30 -74.46 99.46
CA MET A 1 -64.44 -73.28 99.20
C MET A 1 -63.29 -73.59 98.23
N GLU A 2 -62.76 -74.82 98.18
CA GLU A 2 -61.66 -75.17 97.25
C GLU A 2 -62.07 -75.19 95.76
N GLN A 3 -63.22 -75.80 95.41
CA GLN A 3 -63.66 -75.90 94.00
C GLN A 3 -63.94 -74.54 93.33
N THR A 4 -64.44 -73.55 94.09
CA THR A 4 -64.70 -72.18 93.60
C THR A 4 -63.40 -71.44 93.29
N SER A 5 -62.34 -71.66 94.07
CA SER A 5 -61.02 -71.05 93.82
C SER A 5 -60.36 -71.60 92.54
N VAL A 6 -60.52 -72.90 92.28
CA VAL A 6 -60.00 -73.54 91.05
C VAL A 6 -60.72 -73.01 89.80
N TYR A 7 -62.04 -72.84 89.86
CA TYR A 7 -62.81 -72.30 88.74
C TYR A 7 -62.42 -70.85 88.41
N ILE A 8 -62.26 -70.00 89.43
CA ILE A 8 -61.82 -68.61 89.26
C ILE A 8 -60.43 -68.56 88.62
N PHE A 9 -59.49 -69.39 89.09
CA PHE A 9 -58.15 -69.47 88.50
C PHE A 9 -58.18 -69.88 87.02
N LEU A 10 -58.98 -70.89 86.66
CA LEU A 10 -59.13 -71.32 85.26
C LEU A 10 -59.74 -70.24 84.37
N VAL A 11 -60.71 -69.48 84.87
CA VAL A 11 -61.31 -68.35 84.14
C VAL A 11 -60.29 -67.23 83.92
N VAL A 12 -59.51 -66.87 84.95
CA VAL A 12 -58.45 -65.85 84.83
C VAL A 12 -57.36 -66.30 83.85
N LEU A 13 -56.96 -67.57 83.92
CA LEU A 13 -55.99 -68.16 82.98
C LEU A 13 -56.51 -68.12 81.54
N PHE A 14 -57.79 -68.43 81.33
CA PHE A 14 -58.42 -68.39 80.02
C PHE A 14 -58.48 -66.96 79.45
N ILE A 15 -58.85 -65.97 80.27
CA ILE A 15 -58.82 -64.55 79.88
C ILE A 15 -57.39 -64.10 79.55
N PHE A 16 -56.41 -64.52 80.35
CA PHE A 16 -55.00 -64.24 80.09
C PHE A 16 -54.53 -64.83 78.75
N ILE A 17 -54.94 -66.07 78.43
CA ILE A 17 -54.62 -66.70 77.14
C ILE A 17 -55.27 -65.92 75.98
N ILE A 18 -56.55 -65.55 76.09
CA ILE A 18 -57.25 -64.80 75.05
C ILE A 18 -56.59 -63.43 74.81
N THR A 19 -56.31 -62.69 75.87
CA THR A 19 -55.66 -61.38 75.78
C THR A 19 -54.25 -61.47 75.21
N SER A 20 -53.49 -62.51 75.60
CA SER A 20 -52.17 -62.81 75.05
C SER A 20 -52.22 -63.14 73.54
N VAL A 21 -53.20 -63.93 73.10
CA VAL A 21 -53.42 -64.23 71.68
C VAL A 21 -53.78 -62.97 70.89
N ILE A 22 -54.71 -62.14 71.40
CA ILE A 22 -55.09 -60.87 70.76
C ILE A 22 -53.88 -59.94 70.64
N PHE A 23 -53.07 -59.85 71.69
CA PHE A 23 -51.83 -59.06 71.70
C PHE A 23 -50.83 -59.55 70.65
N PHE A 24 -50.63 -60.87 70.55
CA PHE A 24 -49.74 -61.47 69.56
C PHE A 24 -50.22 -61.25 68.12
N LEU A 25 -51.53 -61.34 67.86
CA LEU A 25 -52.14 -61.02 66.56
C LEU A 25 -51.93 -59.54 66.20
N LYS A 26 -52.12 -58.63 67.17
CA LYS A 26 -51.87 -57.19 66.99
C LYS A 26 -50.40 -56.92 66.66
N LEU A 27 -49.47 -57.58 67.36
CA LEU A 27 -48.03 -57.49 67.11
C LEU A 27 -47.65 -57.93 65.70
N LYS A 28 -48.15 -59.09 65.24
CA LYS A 28 -47.92 -59.56 63.86
C LYS A 28 -48.45 -58.57 62.82
N ASN A 29 -49.63 -57.98 63.07
CA ASN A 29 -50.18 -56.97 62.17
C ASN A 29 -49.32 -55.70 62.11
N GLN A 30 -48.82 -55.22 63.26
CA GLN A 30 -47.91 -54.07 63.34
C GLN A 30 -46.59 -54.32 62.58
N GLN A 31 -46.01 -55.52 62.72
CA GLN A 31 -44.80 -55.89 61.98
C GLN A 31 -45.01 -55.90 60.46
N LYS A 32 -46.16 -56.41 59.99
CA LYS A 32 -46.50 -56.40 58.57
C LYS A 32 -46.68 -54.98 58.03
N ILE A 33 -47.30 -54.09 58.80
CA ILE A 33 -47.44 -52.67 58.45
C ILE A 33 -46.06 -52.01 58.33
N LEU A 34 -45.16 -52.26 59.29
CA LEU A 34 -43.80 -51.72 59.25
C LEU A 34 -43.02 -52.19 58.02
N GLN A 35 -43.17 -53.46 57.61
CA GLN A 35 -42.53 -53.98 56.40
C GLN A 35 -43.04 -53.29 55.13
N LEU A 36 -44.35 -53.06 55.02
CA LEU A 36 -44.93 -52.35 53.87
C LEU A 36 -44.45 -50.91 53.79
N ILE A 37 -44.41 -50.20 54.92
CA ILE A 37 -43.88 -48.84 55.01
C ILE A 37 -42.40 -48.79 54.59
N GLN A 38 -41.61 -49.78 55.03
CA GLN A 38 -40.20 -49.86 54.67
C GLN A 38 -40.00 -50.09 53.16
N GLN A 39 -40.79 -50.97 52.56
CA GLN A 39 -40.76 -51.22 51.10
C GLN A 39 -41.15 -49.97 50.30
N GLU A 40 -42.20 -49.26 50.72
CA GLU A 40 -42.64 -48.03 50.07
C GLU A 40 -41.59 -46.92 50.18
N LYS A 41 -40.96 -46.79 51.35
CA LYS A 41 -39.86 -45.87 51.59
C LYS A 41 -38.65 -46.17 50.69
N GLU A 42 -38.28 -47.44 50.55
CA GLU A 42 -37.20 -47.87 49.66
C GLU A 42 -37.50 -47.60 48.19
N LYS A 43 -38.75 -47.80 47.76
CA LYS A 43 -39.19 -47.48 46.40
C LYS A 43 -39.09 -45.97 46.14
N LEU A 44 -39.61 -45.15 47.06
CA LEU A 44 -39.57 -43.70 46.95
C LEU A 44 -38.13 -43.15 46.93
N GLN A 45 -37.24 -43.77 47.72
CA GLN A 45 -35.82 -43.41 47.73
C GLN A 45 -35.15 -43.71 46.38
N LYS A 46 -35.42 -44.87 45.78
CA LYS A 46 -34.91 -45.22 44.45
C LYS A 46 -35.42 -44.27 43.37
N GLU A 47 -36.70 -43.93 43.39
CA GLU A 47 -37.30 -42.98 42.45
C GLU A 47 -36.65 -41.59 42.58
N LYS A 48 -36.47 -41.11 43.81
CA LYS A 48 -35.76 -39.86 44.09
C LYS A 48 -34.32 -39.88 43.56
N GLU A 49 -33.59 -40.98 43.74
CA GLU A 49 -32.22 -41.14 43.23
C GLU A 49 -32.18 -41.12 41.70
N GLN A 50 -33.12 -41.79 41.05
CA GLN A 50 -33.26 -41.78 39.58
C GLN A 50 -33.55 -40.37 39.07
N THR A 51 -34.53 -39.67 39.64
CA THR A 51 -34.85 -38.28 39.26
C THR A 51 -33.64 -37.36 39.46
N GLN A 52 -32.87 -37.56 40.53
CA GLN A 52 -31.66 -36.76 40.77
C GLN A 52 -30.57 -37.03 39.72
N GLN A 53 -30.39 -38.30 39.31
CA GLN A 53 -29.46 -38.66 38.24
C GLN A 53 -29.87 -38.07 36.90
N GLU A 54 -31.15 -38.17 36.55
CA GLU A 54 -31.71 -37.55 35.34
C GLU A 54 -31.52 -36.03 35.35
N LEU A 55 -31.82 -35.37 36.47
CA LEU A 55 -31.60 -33.93 36.64
C LEU A 55 -30.14 -33.55 36.42
N ASN A 56 -29.20 -34.29 37.02
CA ASN A 56 -27.78 -34.04 36.86
C ASN A 56 -27.33 -34.23 35.40
N GLN A 57 -27.87 -35.23 34.71
CA GLN A 57 -27.58 -35.46 33.30
C GLN A 57 -28.11 -34.33 32.42
N ILE A 58 -29.34 -33.86 32.69
CA ILE A 58 -29.94 -32.72 31.98
C ILE A 58 -29.09 -31.46 32.19
N LEU A 59 -28.71 -31.16 33.44
CA LEU A 59 -27.86 -30.00 33.76
C LEU A 59 -26.52 -30.06 33.04
N LYS A 60 -25.90 -31.24 32.98
CA LYS A 60 -24.66 -31.45 32.22
C LYS A 60 -24.85 -31.16 30.73
N ASN A 61 -25.87 -31.75 30.11
CA ASN A 61 -26.16 -31.55 28.69
C ASN A 61 -26.44 -30.07 28.36
N ILE A 62 -27.17 -29.38 29.24
CA ILE A 62 -27.43 -27.93 29.10
C ILE A 62 -26.12 -27.16 29.17
N SER A 63 -25.27 -27.45 30.16
CA SER A 63 -23.97 -26.80 30.31
C SER A 63 -23.09 -27.00 29.08
N ASP A 64 -23.04 -28.23 28.56
CA ASP A 64 -22.25 -28.56 27.37
C ASP A 64 -22.79 -27.83 26.13
N THR A 65 -24.11 -27.75 25.97
CA THR A 65 -24.75 -27.00 24.88
C THR A 65 -24.47 -25.50 24.97
N ILE A 66 -24.53 -24.93 26.17
CA ILE A 66 -24.21 -23.52 26.40
C ILE A 66 -22.76 -23.26 26.02
N ASN A 67 -21.83 -24.08 26.49
CA ASN A 67 -20.40 -23.92 26.19
C ASN A 67 -20.13 -24.02 24.69
N GLN A 68 -20.76 -24.99 24.01
CA GLN A 68 -20.64 -25.14 22.56
C GLN A 68 -21.14 -23.90 21.81
N LYS A 69 -22.33 -23.39 22.17
CA LYS A 69 -22.88 -22.19 21.54
C LYS A 69 -22.02 -20.95 21.82
N VAL A 70 -21.53 -20.80 23.05
CA VAL A 70 -20.64 -19.69 23.41
C VAL A 70 -19.37 -19.72 22.56
N GLU A 71 -18.77 -20.89 22.37
CA GLU A 71 -17.57 -21.02 21.54
C GLU A 71 -17.89 -20.74 20.06
N GLU A 72 -19.01 -21.24 19.55
CA GLU A 72 -19.49 -20.94 18.20
C GLU A 72 -19.65 -19.43 17.96
N TYR A 73 -20.33 -18.72 18.87
CA TYR A 73 -20.52 -17.27 18.75
C TYR A 73 -19.18 -16.52 18.82
N LYS A 74 -18.27 -16.91 19.71
CA LYS A 74 -16.93 -16.30 19.78
C LYS A 74 -16.16 -16.43 18.48
N GLN A 75 -16.16 -17.61 17.87
CA GLN A 75 -15.45 -17.83 16.60
C GLN A 75 -16.10 -17.03 15.47
N LYS A 76 -17.43 -17.01 15.41
CA LYS A 76 -18.17 -16.25 14.39
C LYS A 76 -17.89 -14.75 14.51
N ASP A 77 -17.97 -14.20 15.71
CA ASP A 77 -17.72 -12.79 15.97
C ASP A 77 -16.27 -12.42 15.63
N LYS A 78 -15.30 -13.25 16.00
CA LYS A 78 -13.88 -13.05 15.67
C LYS A 78 -13.66 -12.99 14.16
N VAL A 79 -14.16 -13.97 13.41
CA VAL A 79 -14.01 -14.03 11.95
C VAL A 79 -14.67 -12.81 11.29
N GLN A 80 -15.85 -12.41 11.79
CA GLN A 80 -16.56 -11.26 11.27
C GLN A 80 -15.81 -9.95 11.54
N LEU A 81 -15.26 -9.78 12.75
CA LEU A 81 -14.46 -8.61 13.13
C LEU A 81 -13.20 -8.50 12.27
N GLU A 82 -12.47 -9.60 12.10
CA GLU A 82 -11.27 -9.67 11.26
C GLU A 82 -11.59 -9.31 9.80
N SER A 83 -12.70 -9.82 9.26
CA SER A 83 -13.15 -9.50 7.91
C SER A 83 -13.48 -8.00 7.75
N GLN A 84 -14.20 -7.42 8.72
CA GLN A 84 -14.55 -6.00 8.70
C GLN A 84 -13.30 -5.11 8.81
N LEU A 85 -12.40 -5.42 9.72
CA LEU A 85 -11.16 -4.69 9.92
C LEU A 85 -10.29 -4.73 8.66
N LYS A 86 -10.17 -5.91 8.04
CA LYS A 86 -9.43 -6.09 6.79
C LYS A 86 -10.00 -5.21 5.67
N LYS A 87 -11.32 -5.18 5.50
CA LYS A 87 -11.97 -4.34 4.48
C LYS A 87 -11.72 -2.84 4.69
N ILE A 88 -11.82 -2.37 5.95
CA ILE A 88 -11.55 -0.97 6.28
C ILE A 88 -10.10 -0.63 5.95
N PHE A 89 -9.16 -1.49 6.34
CA PHE A 89 -7.74 -1.29 6.10
C PHE A 89 -7.39 -1.30 4.60
N GLU A 90 -7.95 -2.24 3.83
CA GLU A 90 -7.80 -2.30 2.38
C GLU A 90 -8.31 -1.03 1.70
N GLN A 91 -9.47 -0.51 2.14
CA GLN A 91 -10.03 0.72 1.61
C GLN A 91 -9.14 1.93 1.93
N GLU A 92 -8.62 2.01 3.16
CA GLU A 92 -7.76 3.11 3.58
C GLU A 92 -6.41 3.09 2.84
N LEU A 93 -5.81 1.91 2.67
CA LEU A 93 -4.60 1.73 1.88
C LEU A 93 -4.82 2.15 0.43
N LYS A 94 -5.94 1.75 -0.18
CA LYS A 94 -6.29 2.12 -1.55
C LYS A 94 -6.40 3.64 -1.71
N ASN A 95 -7.08 4.31 -0.78
CA ASN A 95 -7.22 5.76 -0.80
C ASN A 95 -5.86 6.47 -0.68
N LYS A 96 -5.02 6.07 0.28
CA LYS A 96 -3.67 6.64 0.45
C LYS A 96 -2.78 6.40 -0.76
N PHE A 97 -2.88 5.23 -1.38
CA PHE A 97 -2.12 4.90 -2.59
C PHE A 97 -2.53 5.78 -3.77
N GLU A 98 -3.83 5.98 -4.00
CA GLU A 98 -4.33 6.87 -5.06
C GLU A 98 -3.92 8.33 -4.84
N GLU A 99 -3.96 8.81 -3.59
CA GLU A 99 -3.45 10.15 -3.26
C GLU A 99 -1.96 10.30 -3.54
N TRP A 100 -1.15 9.32 -3.13
CA TRP A 100 0.28 9.31 -3.40
C TRP A 100 0.56 9.32 -4.90
N LYS A 101 -0.14 8.47 -5.66
CA LYS A 101 -0.01 8.38 -7.12
C LYS A 101 -0.31 9.71 -7.80
N ARG A 102 -1.41 10.38 -7.43
CA ARG A 102 -1.77 11.71 -7.96
C ARG A 102 -0.71 12.77 -7.65
N LYS A 103 -0.17 12.78 -6.43
CA LYS A 103 0.89 13.72 -6.03
C LYS A 103 2.16 13.50 -6.85
N GLU A 104 2.55 12.25 -7.05
CA GLU A 104 3.78 11.93 -7.78
C GLU A 104 3.64 12.19 -9.28
N GLU A 105 2.50 11.85 -9.89
CA GLU A 105 2.20 12.18 -11.28
C GLU A 105 2.27 13.70 -11.53
N ARG A 106 1.73 14.50 -10.62
CA ARG A 106 1.81 15.97 -10.70
C ARG A 106 3.25 16.45 -10.68
N LYS A 107 4.10 15.94 -9.78
CA LYS A 107 5.53 16.31 -9.74
C LYS A 107 6.25 15.94 -11.03
N ILE A 108 6.04 14.73 -11.55
CA ILE A 108 6.66 14.28 -12.79
C ILE A 108 6.24 15.17 -13.96
N ARG A 109 4.95 15.55 -14.02
CA ARG A 109 4.43 16.46 -15.05
C ARG A 109 5.04 17.85 -14.94
N GLU A 110 5.10 18.42 -13.75
CA GLU A 110 5.70 19.73 -13.51
C GLU A 110 7.20 19.76 -13.85
N ASP A 111 7.95 18.71 -13.50
CA ASP A 111 9.37 18.58 -13.84
C ASP A 111 9.58 18.43 -15.36
N SER A 112 8.74 17.63 -16.02
CA SER A 112 8.78 17.45 -17.47
C SER A 112 8.49 18.75 -18.22
N ILE A 113 7.51 19.54 -17.75
CA ILE A 113 7.21 20.87 -18.31
C ILE A 113 8.41 21.80 -18.10
N LYS A 114 9.00 21.88 -16.90
CA LYS A 114 10.16 22.75 -16.64
C LYS A 114 11.35 22.41 -17.54
N LYS A 115 11.66 21.12 -17.70
CA LYS A 115 12.75 20.66 -18.57
C LYS A 115 12.48 20.95 -20.05
N SER A 116 11.24 20.73 -20.52
CA SER A 116 10.89 20.99 -21.91
C SER A 116 10.88 22.48 -22.22
N THR A 117 10.32 23.31 -21.34
CA THR A 117 10.33 24.78 -21.48
C THR A 117 11.75 25.33 -21.49
N ALA A 118 12.64 24.88 -20.60
CA ALA A 118 14.05 25.32 -20.59
C ALA A 118 14.77 24.95 -21.89
N THR A 119 14.52 23.75 -22.44
CA THR A 119 15.12 23.29 -23.70
C THR A 119 14.60 24.08 -24.90
N ILE A 120 13.28 24.32 -24.96
CA ILE A 120 12.65 25.09 -26.03
C ILE A 120 13.15 26.53 -26.00
N LEU A 121 13.21 27.15 -24.81
CA LEU A 121 13.67 28.53 -24.65
C LEU A 121 15.14 28.69 -25.04
N GLY A 122 15.99 27.69 -24.74
CA GLY A 122 17.38 27.65 -25.21
C GLY A 122 17.49 27.66 -26.74
N LYS A 123 16.75 26.75 -27.41
CA LYS A 123 16.72 26.67 -28.89
C LYS A 123 16.15 27.92 -29.54
N VAL A 124 15.08 28.48 -28.98
CA VAL A 124 14.48 29.72 -29.49
C VAL A 124 15.43 30.91 -29.29
N GLY A 125 16.11 30.98 -28.15
CA GLY A 125 17.14 32.00 -27.90
C GLY A 125 18.29 31.96 -28.90
N GLU A 126 18.74 30.77 -29.30
CA GLU A 126 19.78 30.60 -30.33
C GLU A 126 19.34 31.15 -31.71
N HIS A 127 18.08 30.94 -32.08
CA HIS A 127 17.53 31.46 -33.34
C HIS A 127 17.19 32.96 -33.31
N LEU A 128 16.86 33.50 -32.13
CA LEU A 128 16.53 34.93 -31.96
C LEU A 128 17.76 35.80 -31.69
N ALA A 129 18.89 35.23 -31.31
CA ALA A 129 20.11 35.96 -31.01
C ALA A 129 20.59 36.90 -32.15
N PRO A 130 20.49 36.56 -33.45
CA PRO A 130 20.76 37.49 -34.52
C PRO A 130 20.04 38.83 -34.37
N LEU A 131 18.76 38.81 -33.97
CA LEU A 131 17.93 40.01 -33.80
C LEU A 131 18.44 40.93 -32.69
N LEU A 132 18.98 40.36 -31.61
CA LEU A 132 19.54 41.12 -30.48
C LEU A 132 20.93 41.68 -30.81
N ILE A 133 21.73 40.92 -31.57
CA ILE A 133 23.08 41.33 -31.99
C ILE A 133 23.02 42.54 -32.93
N PHE A 134 21.98 42.66 -33.77
CA PHE A 134 21.83 43.78 -34.71
C PHE A 134 21.74 45.14 -34.00
N ASP A 135 20.90 45.22 -32.96
CA ASP A 135 20.64 46.47 -32.23
C ASP A 135 21.83 46.90 -31.35
N GLU A 136 22.51 45.96 -30.68
CA GLU A 136 23.62 46.31 -29.76
C GLU A 136 24.93 46.67 -30.49
N HIS A 137 25.19 46.08 -31.66
CA HIS A 137 26.48 46.23 -32.36
C HIS A 137 26.41 46.99 -33.68
N GLY A 138 25.22 47.47 -34.07
CA GLY A 138 25.01 48.24 -35.29
C GLY A 138 25.41 47.46 -36.54
N ILE A 139 25.04 46.17 -36.60
CA ILE A 139 25.36 45.27 -37.71
C ILE A 139 24.14 45.22 -38.63
N ASN A 140 24.34 45.52 -39.92
CA ASN A 140 23.28 45.33 -40.91
C ASN A 140 22.90 43.83 -40.98
N PRO A 141 21.61 43.47 -40.84
CA PRO A 141 21.19 42.07 -40.89
C PRO A 141 21.61 41.32 -42.15
N LYS A 142 21.78 42.02 -43.27
CA LYS A 142 22.25 41.44 -44.54
C LYS A 142 23.73 41.11 -44.57
N ASP A 143 24.52 41.64 -43.64
CA ASP A 143 25.95 41.35 -43.50
C ASP A 143 26.21 40.10 -42.64
N LEU A 144 25.19 39.57 -41.96
CA LEU A 144 25.31 38.41 -41.09
C LEU A 144 25.10 37.09 -41.86
N ARG A 145 25.96 36.11 -41.59
CA ARG A 145 25.84 34.74 -42.12
C ARG A 145 25.96 33.74 -40.98
N PHE A 146 25.06 32.75 -40.98
CA PHE A 146 25.15 31.61 -40.07
C PHE A 146 26.22 30.62 -40.56
N ILE A 147 27.09 30.18 -39.66
CA ILE A 147 28.11 29.14 -39.90
C ILE A 147 27.79 27.89 -39.07
N GLY A 148 27.51 28.07 -37.77
CA GLY A 148 27.31 26.99 -36.79
C GLY A 148 28.59 26.53 -36.08
N THR A 149 28.48 25.51 -35.24
CA THR A 149 29.56 25.08 -34.33
C THR A 149 30.91 24.88 -35.04
N PRO A 150 32.02 25.45 -34.53
CA PRO A 150 32.21 26.07 -33.21
C PRO A 150 32.04 27.60 -33.12
N ILE A 151 31.52 28.27 -34.16
CA ILE A 151 31.23 29.72 -34.17
C ILE A 151 29.91 29.95 -34.90
N ASP A 152 28.87 30.36 -34.17
CA ASP A 152 27.52 30.44 -34.73
C ASP A 152 27.38 31.36 -35.96
N PHE A 153 27.98 32.56 -35.95
CA PHE A 153 27.83 33.55 -37.02
C PHE A 153 29.14 34.22 -37.42
N ILE A 154 29.17 34.71 -38.66
CA ILE A 154 30.14 35.70 -39.17
C ILE A 154 29.38 36.93 -39.66
N ALA A 155 29.85 38.14 -39.34
CA ALA A 155 29.34 39.38 -39.91
C ALA A 155 30.42 40.08 -40.72
N PHE A 156 30.05 40.59 -41.90
CA PHE A 156 30.90 41.44 -42.75
C PHE A 156 30.43 42.89 -42.64
N LYS A 157 30.60 43.49 -41.47
CA LYS A 157 30.03 44.80 -41.13
C LYS A 157 30.52 45.87 -42.10
N GLY A 158 29.58 46.52 -42.80
CA GLY A 158 29.86 47.57 -43.78
C GLY A 158 29.85 47.07 -45.23
N LEU A 159 29.64 45.77 -45.47
CA LEU A 159 29.63 45.20 -46.81
C LEU A 159 28.40 45.63 -47.63
N GLU A 160 27.21 45.47 -47.07
CA GLU A 160 25.95 45.89 -47.72
C GLU A 160 25.89 47.41 -47.90
N ASP A 161 26.37 48.15 -46.91
CA ASP A 161 26.38 49.62 -46.92
C ASP A 161 27.48 50.19 -47.85
N LYS A 162 28.28 49.31 -48.49
CA LYS A 162 29.40 49.64 -49.40
C LYS A 162 30.49 50.50 -48.76
N ASN A 163 30.62 50.45 -47.43
CA ASN A 163 31.70 51.10 -46.69
C ASN A 163 32.90 50.15 -46.60
N TYR A 164 33.57 49.96 -47.73
CA TYR A 164 34.66 48.98 -47.83
C TYR A 164 35.93 49.41 -47.06
N ASP A 165 36.12 50.72 -46.86
CA ASP A 165 37.30 51.26 -46.17
C ASP A 165 37.29 50.96 -44.66
N GLU A 166 36.10 50.78 -44.08
CA GLU A 166 35.89 50.45 -42.65
C GLU A 166 35.33 49.04 -42.44
N LEU A 167 35.44 48.16 -43.44
CA LEU A 167 34.88 46.82 -43.39
C LEU A 167 35.48 46.00 -42.24
N GLU A 168 34.63 45.50 -41.35
CA GLU A 168 35.03 44.66 -40.22
C GLU A 168 34.44 43.25 -40.33
N ILE A 169 35.28 42.23 -40.12
CA ILE A 169 34.84 40.84 -40.06
C ILE A 169 34.71 40.41 -38.60
N LEU A 170 33.49 40.14 -38.16
CA LEU A 170 33.17 39.72 -36.79
C LEU A 170 32.83 38.24 -36.75
N LEU A 171 33.47 37.49 -35.86
CA LEU A 171 33.12 36.11 -35.54
C LEU A 171 32.34 36.10 -34.22
N ILE A 172 31.11 35.60 -34.25
CA ILE A 172 30.13 35.78 -33.18
C ILE A 172 29.64 34.41 -32.71
N GLU A 173 29.83 34.13 -31.43
CA GLU A 173 29.31 32.94 -30.75
C GLU A 173 28.18 33.37 -29.80
N VAL A 174 27.02 32.74 -29.90
CA VAL A 174 25.84 33.09 -29.11
C VAL A 174 25.76 32.18 -27.90
N LYS A 175 25.55 32.76 -26.71
CA LYS A 175 25.29 31.98 -25.50
C LYS A 175 24.03 32.47 -24.79
N THR A 176 23.11 31.55 -24.51
CA THR A 176 21.78 31.86 -23.96
C THR A 176 21.66 31.73 -22.43
N GLY A 177 22.71 31.25 -21.74
CA GLY A 177 22.68 30.95 -20.29
C GLY A 177 23.40 31.98 -19.40
N LYS A 178 22.87 32.23 -18.18
CA LYS A 178 23.48 33.11 -17.15
C LYS A 178 24.91 32.74 -16.72
N LYS A 179 25.36 31.52 -17.00
CA LYS A 179 26.72 31.01 -16.77
C LYS A 179 27.37 30.52 -18.06
N ALA A 180 27.16 31.25 -19.15
CA ALA A 180 27.80 30.99 -20.43
C ALA A 180 29.34 31.04 -20.29
N ARG A 181 30.01 29.96 -20.66
CA ARG A 181 31.48 29.90 -20.76
C ARG A 181 31.86 29.41 -22.15
N LEU A 182 32.96 29.92 -22.67
CA LEU A 182 33.50 29.43 -23.93
C LEU A 182 33.96 27.97 -23.79
N THR A 183 33.63 27.14 -24.77
CA THR A 183 34.17 25.77 -24.89
C THR A 183 35.66 25.80 -25.21
N GLU A 184 36.37 24.69 -25.05
CA GLU A 184 37.81 24.62 -25.39
C GLU A 184 38.08 24.94 -26.87
N ARG A 185 37.18 24.51 -27.76
CA ARG A 185 37.24 24.79 -29.21
C ARG A 185 37.05 26.29 -29.49
N GLU A 186 36.05 26.91 -28.87
CA GLU A 186 35.81 28.36 -28.99
C GLU A 186 36.98 29.18 -28.45
N LYS A 187 37.56 28.78 -27.31
CA LYS A 187 38.76 29.43 -26.74
C LYS A 187 39.96 29.36 -27.69
N ALA A 188 40.18 28.21 -28.33
CA ALA A 188 41.26 28.03 -29.28
C ALA A 188 41.11 28.97 -30.50
N ILE A 189 39.88 29.14 -30.99
CA ILE A 189 39.57 30.06 -32.09
C ILE A 189 39.75 31.51 -31.65
N GLN A 190 39.21 31.90 -30.48
CA GLN A 190 39.40 33.25 -29.94
C GLN A 190 40.89 33.59 -29.79
N LYS A 191 41.71 32.63 -29.33
CA LYS A 191 43.16 32.78 -29.24
C LYS A 191 43.79 32.98 -30.63
N ALA A 192 43.39 32.21 -31.63
CA ALA A 192 43.89 32.38 -33.01
C ALA A 192 43.59 33.77 -33.57
N ILE A 193 42.40 34.30 -33.32
CA ILE A 193 42.00 35.66 -33.73
C ILE A 193 42.87 36.71 -33.03
N LYS A 194 43.03 36.61 -31.71
CA LYS A 194 43.86 37.54 -30.91
C LYS A 194 45.32 37.53 -31.34
N GLU A 195 45.84 36.36 -31.72
CA GLU A 195 47.19 36.17 -32.24
C GLU A 195 47.32 36.51 -33.74
N LYS A 196 46.25 37.01 -34.38
CA LYS A 196 46.20 37.37 -35.81
C LYS A 196 46.56 36.21 -36.75
N ARG A 197 46.28 34.97 -36.35
CA ARG A 197 46.45 33.76 -37.18
C ARG A 197 45.27 33.57 -38.13
N ILE A 198 44.98 34.59 -38.93
CA ILE A 198 43.89 34.62 -39.92
C ILE A 198 44.52 34.91 -41.28
N SER A 199 44.23 34.09 -42.28
CA SER A 199 44.78 34.22 -43.63
C SER A 199 43.69 34.22 -44.68
N TRP A 200 43.85 35.05 -45.71
CA TRP A 200 43.02 35.03 -46.91
C TRP A 200 43.59 34.06 -47.93
N ILE A 201 42.75 33.16 -48.45
CA ILE A 201 43.12 32.21 -49.50
C ILE A 201 42.08 32.30 -50.62
N THR A 202 42.51 32.67 -51.82
CA THR A 202 41.68 32.55 -53.03
C THR A 202 42.06 31.28 -53.76
N PHE A 203 41.09 30.38 -53.89
CA PHE A 203 41.27 29.13 -54.63
C PHE A 203 40.39 29.13 -55.87
N ASN A 204 41.01 29.16 -57.05
CA ASN A 204 40.29 29.02 -58.31
C ASN A 204 40.21 27.54 -58.70
N THR A 205 39.00 27.00 -58.69
CA THR A 205 38.72 25.59 -58.96
C THR A 205 39.03 25.23 -60.42
N LEU A 206 38.68 26.08 -61.38
CA LEU A 206 38.89 25.83 -62.81
C LEU A 206 40.37 25.76 -63.16
N THR A 207 41.17 26.73 -62.70
CA THR A 207 42.62 26.73 -62.98
C THR A 207 43.34 25.58 -62.30
N THR A 208 42.81 25.09 -61.17
CA THR A 208 43.38 23.93 -60.47
C THR A 208 43.02 22.62 -61.18
N LEU A 209 41.78 22.48 -61.65
CA LEU A 209 41.34 21.34 -62.45
C LEU A 209 42.09 21.25 -63.78
N GLU A 210 42.33 22.37 -64.45
CA GLU A 210 43.13 22.42 -65.69
C GLU A 210 44.60 22.01 -65.47
N LYS A 211 45.20 22.40 -64.34
CA LYS A 211 46.56 21.98 -63.96
C LYS A 211 46.62 20.48 -63.65
N LEU A 212 45.61 19.95 -62.97
CA LEU A 212 45.50 18.52 -62.67
C LEU A 212 45.30 17.68 -63.93
N ASN A 213 44.51 18.16 -64.91
CA ASN A 213 44.36 17.47 -66.20
C ASN A 213 45.64 17.49 -67.02
N ARG A 214 46.35 18.64 -67.12
CA ARG A 214 47.64 18.71 -67.83
C ARG A 214 48.73 17.82 -67.25
N GLN A 215 48.73 17.59 -65.93
CA GLN A 215 49.68 16.67 -65.29
C GLN A 215 49.39 15.19 -65.59
N LYS A 216 48.14 14.84 -65.91
CA LYS A 216 47.76 13.47 -66.31
C LYS A 216 48.07 13.14 -67.77
N GLU A 217 48.19 14.14 -68.63
CA GLU A 217 48.54 13.97 -70.06
C GLU A 217 50.06 13.86 -70.30
N VAL A 218 50.89 14.09 -69.27
CA VAL A 218 52.36 14.06 -69.34
C VAL A 218 52.94 12.76 -68.72
N ILE A 219 52.08 11.82 -68.31
CA ILE A 219 52.42 10.45 -67.88
C ILE A 219 51.85 9.47 -68.90
#